data_AF-A0ABD0NHA0-F1
#
_entry.id   AF-A0ABD0NHA0-F1
#
_cell.length_a   1.000
_cell.length_b   1.000
_cell.length_c   1.000
_cell.angle_alpha   90.00
_cell.angle_beta   90.00
_cell.angle_gamma   90.00
#
_symmetry.space_group_name_H-M   'P 1'
#
loop_
_entity.id
_entity.type
_entity.pdbx_description
1 polymer ?
#
loop_
_entity_poly.entity_id
_entity_poly.type
_entity_poly.pdbx_seq_one_letter_code
_entity_poly.pdbx_strand_id
1 'polypeptide(L)'
;MNLKEKEKQSLMDHITQFFPETKGLNLTRRNNFKDLFILDGLDECRLPLNFEGNEMWSDVSSLVSLDVLLTNLIKGNLLPSALICITTRPAAANKIPPDCIDRLTELRGFNDAQKEEYFKKRFTDENLAKEIIDHVKQSKSLFIMCHIPVFCWISATVLQNILEKKRDNYLKNNQSDDAFKTLQESNTEDTPKTLTQMYTHFLRFQIQQSRRKYDGKYTPDVSWDKDAILSLGKLAFQQLEKKQCDLL
;
A
#
# COMPACT_ATOMS: atom_id res chain seq x y z
N MET A 1 6.43 -15.00 3.42
CA MET A 1 7.55 -15.96 3.36
C MET A 1 8.63 -15.66 4.42
N ASN A 2 8.93 -14.38 4.69
CA ASN A 2 9.94 -13.88 5.65
C ASN A 2 9.85 -14.35 7.12
N LEU A 3 8.87 -15.17 7.51
CA LEU A 3 8.73 -15.72 8.86
C LEU A 3 9.18 -17.19 8.97
N LYS A 4 9.54 -17.82 7.85
CA LYS A 4 10.00 -19.22 7.76
C LYS A 4 11.51 -19.36 7.61
N GLU A 5 12.30 -18.44 8.16
CA GLU A 5 13.76 -18.39 7.98
C GLU A 5 14.51 -19.68 8.38
N LYS A 6 13.89 -20.55 9.20
CA LYS A 6 14.53 -21.75 9.76
C LYS A 6 14.13 -23.07 9.10
N GLU A 7 13.17 -23.07 8.17
CA GLU A 7 12.71 -24.29 7.50
C GLU A 7 13.40 -24.44 6.15
N LYS A 8 13.98 -25.62 5.89
CA LYS A 8 14.46 -25.98 4.56
C LYS A 8 13.30 -26.53 3.75
N GLN A 9 13.04 -25.93 2.60
CA GLN A 9 11.96 -26.32 1.70
C GLN A 9 12.46 -26.19 0.26
N SER A 10 11.92 -27.01 -0.64
CA SER A 10 12.22 -26.86 -2.06
C SER A 10 11.39 -25.73 -2.68
N LEU A 11 11.80 -25.24 -3.85
CA LEU A 11 11.01 -24.26 -4.61
C LEU A 11 9.64 -24.85 -4.97
N MET A 12 9.60 -26.13 -5.34
CA MET A 12 8.34 -26.84 -5.63
C MET A 12 7.43 -26.91 -4.40
N ASP A 13 7.98 -27.15 -3.20
CA ASP A 13 7.19 -27.18 -1.97
C ASP A 13 6.59 -25.80 -1.67
N HIS A 14 7.40 -24.74 -1.81
CA HIS A 14 6.92 -23.37 -1.64
C HIS A 14 5.79 -23.04 -2.61
N ILE A 15 5.96 -23.31 -3.90
CA ILE A 15 4.93 -23.02 -4.90
C ILE A 15 3.67 -23.85 -4.64
N THR A 16 3.82 -25.15 -4.39
CA THR A 16 2.68 -26.06 -4.14
C THR A 16 1.92 -25.72 -2.85
N GLN A 17 2.60 -25.17 -1.84
CA GLN A 17 1.96 -24.75 -0.60
C GLN A 17 0.95 -23.61 -0.84
N PHE A 18 1.30 -22.64 -1.70
CA PHE A 18 0.44 -21.49 -2.00
C PHE A 18 -0.49 -21.74 -3.19
N PHE A 19 -0.09 -22.62 -4.11
CA PHE A 19 -0.82 -22.96 -5.33
C PHE A 19 -0.89 -24.49 -5.48
N PRO A 20 -1.77 -25.19 -4.73
CA PRO A 20 -1.86 -26.65 -4.74
C PRO A 20 -2.10 -27.26 -6.13
N GLU A 21 -2.73 -26.52 -7.03
CA GLU A 21 -2.97 -26.86 -8.44
C GLU A 21 -1.68 -27.05 -9.27
N THR A 22 -0.55 -26.54 -8.78
CA THR A 22 0.76 -26.70 -9.43
C THR A 22 1.42 -28.05 -9.11
N LYS A 23 0.82 -28.85 -8.23
CA LYS A 23 1.34 -30.16 -7.84
C LYS A 23 1.45 -31.10 -9.05
N GLY A 24 2.67 -31.54 -9.35
CA GLY A 24 2.97 -32.41 -10.48
C GLY A 24 3.31 -31.69 -11.78
N LEU A 25 3.29 -30.35 -11.79
CA LEU A 25 3.88 -29.57 -12.89
C LEU A 25 5.40 -29.73 -12.87
N ASN A 26 5.99 -29.97 -14.04
CA ASN A 26 7.43 -30.02 -14.18
C ASN A 26 7.97 -28.64 -14.61
N LEU A 27 8.31 -27.80 -13.64
CA LEU A 27 8.87 -26.45 -13.86
C LEU A 27 10.22 -26.47 -14.59
N THR A 28 10.94 -27.60 -14.61
CA THR A 28 12.24 -27.71 -15.30
C THR A 28 12.11 -27.92 -16.82
N ARG A 29 10.89 -28.20 -17.33
CA ARG A 29 10.68 -28.47 -18.75
C ARG A 29 10.59 -27.16 -19.54
N ARG A 30 11.77 -26.65 -19.93
CA ARG A 30 12.09 -25.37 -20.60
C ARG A 30 11.15 -24.82 -21.69
N ASN A 31 10.22 -25.61 -22.24
CA ASN A 31 9.41 -25.23 -23.41
C ASN A 31 7.89 -25.21 -23.21
N ASN A 32 7.38 -25.48 -22.01
CA ASN A 32 5.93 -25.55 -21.80
C ASN A 32 5.34 -24.30 -21.12
N PHE A 33 6.14 -23.55 -20.36
CA PHE A 33 5.66 -22.43 -19.54
C PHE A 33 6.67 -21.28 -19.55
N LYS A 34 6.15 -20.05 -19.53
CA LYS A 34 6.93 -18.84 -19.23
C LYS A 34 6.64 -18.47 -17.78
N ASP A 35 7.58 -18.79 -16.90
CA ASP A 35 7.43 -18.47 -15.48
C ASP A 35 7.74 -17.00 -15.23
N LEU A 36 6.89 -16.32 -14.47
CA LEU A 36 7.11 -14.95 -13.98
C LEU A 36 7.00 -14.93 -12.46
N PHE A 37 8.09 -14.56 -11.80
CA PHE A 37 8.11 -14.32 -10.36
C PHE A 37 8.03 -12.82 -10.09
N ILE A 38 7.06 -12.42 -9.27
CA ILE A 38 6.94 -11.05 -8.77
C ILE A 38 7.34 -11.06 -7.30
N LEU A 39 8.48 -10.47 -7.00
CA LEU A 39 9.01 -10.33 -5.64
C LEU A 39 8.71 -8.91 -5.16
N ASP A 40 7.60 -8.78 -4.45
CA ASP A 40 7.11 -7.48 -3.97
C ASP A 40 7.74 -7.13 -2.62
N GLY A 41 8.33 -5.93 -2.51
CA GLY A 41 8.86 -5.39 -1.25
C GLY A 41 10.22 -5.98 -0.81
N LEU A 42 11.23 -5.98 -1.70
CA LEU A 42 12.58 -6.45 -1.35
C LEU A 42 13.20 -5.67 -0.16
N ASP A 43 12.85 -4.41 0.01
CA ASP A 43 13.32 -3.60 1.13
C ASP A 43 12.86 -4.16 2.49
N GLU A 44 11.72 -4.84 2.55
CA GLU A 44 11.22 -5.56 3.73
C GLU A 44 11.78 -6.98 3.86
N CYS A 45 12.57 -7.44 2.87
CA CYS A 45 13.24 -8.73 2.94
C CYS A 45 14.36 -8.70 3.99
N ARG A 46 14.23 -9.57 4.99
CA ARG A 46 15.14 -9.71 6.13
C ARG A 46 16.26 -10.73 5.90
N LEU A 47 16.14 -11.52 4.83
CA LEU A 47 17.17 -12.47 4.45
C LEU A 47 18.44 -11.71 4.07
N PRO A 48 19.63 -12.27 4.36
CA PRO A 48 20.89 -11.62 4.04
C PRO A 48 21.10 -11.44 2.54
N LEU A 49 20.45 -12.26 1.71
CA LEU A 49 20.62 -12.34 0.26
C LEU A 49 22.09 -12.48 -0.09
N ASN A 50 22.74 -13.50 0.48
CA ASN A 50 24.18 -13.69 0.35
C ASN A 50 24.56 -14.23 -1.04
N PHE A 51 24.54 -13.36 -2.05
CA PHE A 51 24.85 -13.74 -3.43
C PHE A 51 26.26 -14.32 -3.59
N GLU A 52 27.25 -13.88 -2.80
CA GLU A 52 28.62 -14.39 -2.93
C GLU A 52 28.88 -15.69 -2.17
N GLY A 53 28.32 -15.80 -0.95
CA GLY A 53 28.60 -16.94 -0.07
C GLY A 53 27.61 -18.10 -0.17
N ASN A 54 26.46 -17.93 -0.79
CA ASN A 54 25.51 -19.03 -0.98
C ASN A 54 25.98 -20.02 -2.05
N GLU A 55 25.76 -21.30 -1.78
CA GLU A 55 26.06 -22.38 -2.71
C GLU A 55 25.26 -22.23 -4.01
N MET A 56 25.91 -22.56 -5.14
CA MET A 56 25.25 -22.61 -6.43
C MET A 56 24.25 -23.77 -6.44
N TRP A 57 23.00 -23.46 -6.73
CA TRP A 57 21.90 -24.42 -6.66
C TRP A 57 21.01 -24.35 -7.90
N SER A 58 20.70 -25.50 -8.50
CA SER A 58 19.88 -25.60 -9.72
C SER A 58 18.73 -26.60 -9.63
N ASP A 59 18.65 -27.41 -8.57
CA ASP A 59 17.59 -28.40 -8.42
C ASP A 59 16.37 -27.82 -7.67
N VAL A 60 15.23 -27.77 -8.36
CA VAL A 60 13.96 -27.23 -7.86
C VAL A 60 13.28 -28.10 -6.80
N SER A 61 13.64 -29.38 -6.70
CA SER A 61 13.02 -30.36 -5.79
C SER A 61 13.79 -30.56 -4.48
N SER A 62 15.00 -30.02 -4.37
CA SER A 62 15.84 -30.21 -3.20
C SER A 62 15.59 -29.18 -2.10
N LEU A 63 15.79 -29.61 -0.86
CA LEU A 63 15.54 -28.82 0.34
C LEU A 63 16.73 -27.88 0.65
N VAL A 64 16.53 -26.59 0.45
CA VAL A 64 17.53 -25.55 0.73
C VAL A 64 16.94 -24.46 1.63
N SER A 65 17.78 -23.56 2.13
CA SER A 65 17.27 -22.36 2.83
C SER A 65 16.60 -21.41 1.83
N LEU A 66 15.68 -20.58 2.31
CA LEU A 66 15.01 -19.58 1.48
C LEU A 66 16.01 -18.56 0.89
N ASP A 67 17.09 -18.25 1.61
CA ASP A 67 18.15 -17.36 1.14
C ASP A 67 18.91 -17.94 -0.07
N VAL A 68 19.30 -19.22 0.00
CA VAL A 68 19.95 -19.95 -1.10
C VAL A 68 19.00 -20.04 -2.29
N LEU A 69 17.72 -20.33 -2.05
CA LEU A 69 16.71 -20.41 -3.10
C LEU A 69 16.53 -19.08 -3.83
N LEU A 70 16.31 -17.97 -3.11
CA LEU A 70 16.08 -16.65 -3.71
C LEU A 70 17.31 -16.15 -4.45
N THR A 71 18.51 -16.28 -3.87
CA THR A 71 19.74 -15.83 -4.54
C THR A 71 20.01 -16.63 -5.82
N ASN A 72 19.78 -17.94 -5.84
CA ASN A 72 19.92 -18.77 -7.04
C ASN A 72 18.80 -18.56 -8.07
N LEU A 73 17.59 -18.23 -7.63
CA LEU A 73 16.51 -17.85 -8.52
C LEU A 73 16.86 -16.53 -9.22
N ILE A 74 17.26 -15.50 -8.47
CA ILE A 74 17.61 -14.16 -8.99
C ILE A 74 18.83 -14.23 -9.92
N LYS A 75 19.85 -15.05 -9.59
CA LYS A 75 20.99 -15.30 -10.47
C LYS A 75 20.65 -16.09 -11.74
N GLY A 76 19.48 -16.72 -11.80
CA GLY A 76 19.07 -17.59 -12.91
C GLY A 76 19.66 -19.01 -12.86
N ASN A 77 20.19 -19.47 -11.72
CA ASN A 77 20.69 -20.84 -11.58
C ASN A 77 19.57 -21.88 -11.43
N LEU A 78 18.51 -21.53 -10.70
CA LEU A 78 17.41 -22.45 -10.34
C LEU A 78 16.33 -22.57 -11.42
N LEU A 79 16.05 -21.48 -12.14
CA LEU A 79 15.12 -21.42 -13.27
C LEU A 79 15.63 -20.41 -14.30
N PRO A 80 16.61 -20.78 -15.15
CA PRO A 80 17.29 -19.82 -16.04
C PRO A 80 16.39 -19.12 -17.07
N SER A 81 15.19 -19.65 -17.32
CA SER A 81 14.23 -19.11 -18.28
C SER A 81 13.10 -18.30 -17.63
N ALA A 82 13.08 -18.21 -16.30
CA ALA A 82 12.08 -17.46 -15.58
C ALA A 82 12.33 -15.96 -15.68
N LEU A 83 11.26 -15.19 -15.81
CA LEU A 83 11.30 -13.74 -15.67
C LEU A 83 11.11 -13.38 -14.21
N ILE A 84 11.83 -12.36 -13.74
CA ILE A 84 11.74 -11.91 -12.35
C ILE A 84 11.49 -10.40 -12.36
N CYS A 85 10.43 -9.98 -11.68
CA CYS A 85 10.12 -8.58 -11.42
C CYS A 85 10.26 -8.34 -9.91
N ILE A 86 11.14 -7.42 -9.52
CA ILE A 86 11.36 -7.07 -8.12
C ILE A 86 10.89 -5.64 -7.90
N THR A 87 10.03 -5.43 -6.91
CA THR A 87 9.71 -4.08 -6.42
C THR A 87 10.49 -3.82 -5.14
N THR A 88 10.98 -2.60 -5.00
CA THR A 88 11.79 -2.22 -3.83
C THR A 88 11.83 -0.70 -3.69
N ARG A 89 12.00 -0.22 -2.46
CA ARG A 89 12.42 1.16 -2.24
C ARG A 89 13.85 1.38 -2.73
N PRO A 90 14.18 2.58 -3.27
CA PRO A 90 15.51 2.85 -3.84
C PRO A 90 16.68 2.50 -2.91
N ALA A 91 16.53 2.71 -1.60
CA ALA A 91 17.56 2.45 -0.60
C ALA A 91 17.96 0.96 -0.48
N ALA A 92 17.13 0.02 -0.92
CA ALA A 92 17.42 -1.41 -0.88
C ALA A 92 17.65 -2.02 -2.26
N ALA A 93 17.63 -1.22 -3.34
CA ALA A 93 17.87 -1.71 -4.70
C ALA A 93 19.29 -2.29 -4.86
N ASN A 94 20.27 -1.73 -4.13
CA ASN A 94 21.65 -2.19 -4.10
C ASN A 94 21.84 -3.56 -3.41
N LYS A 95 20.81 -4.13 -2.77
CA LYS A 95 20.86 -5.52 -2.29
C LYS A 95 20.98 -6.52 -3.44
N ILE A 96 20.56 -6.14 -4.66
CA ILE A 96 20.68 -6.97 -5.86
C ILE A 96 21.96 -6.60 -6.62
N PRO A 97 22.84 -7.57 -6.94
CA PRO A 97 24.03 -7.31 -7.75
C PRO A 97 23.66 -6.75 -9.14
N PRO A 98 24.40 -5.76 -9.68
CA PRO A 98 24.13 -5.21 -11.01
C PRO A 98 24.10 -6.26 -12.13
N ASP A 99 24.94 -7.30 -12.02
CA ASP A 99 25.02 -8.39 -13.00
C ASP A 99 23.76 -9.27 -13.05
N CYS A 100 22.87 -9.14 -12.05
CA CYS A 100 21.57 -9.81 -12.00
C CYS A 100 20.42 -8.91 -12.47
N ILE A 101 20.70 -7.70 -13.00
CA ILE A 101 19.68 -6.71 -13.36
C ILE A 101 19.72 -6.44 -14.87
N ASP A 102 18.74 -6.97 -15.60
CA ASP A 102 18.57 -6.65 -17.02
C ASP A 102 18.00 -5.25 -17.26
N ARG A 103 17.06 -4.83 -16.39
CA ARG A 103 16.36 -3.55 -16.52
C ARG A 103 16.00 -3.00 -15.15
N LEU A 104 16.30 -1.72 -14.96
CA LEU A 104 15.88 -0.92 -13.81
C LEU A 104 14.85 0.13 -14.27
N THR A 105 13.78 0.32 -13.51
CA THR A 105 12.78 1.35 -13.79
C THR A 105 12.33 2.00 -12.49
N GLU A 106 12.40 3.33 -12.45
CA GLU A 106 11.99 4.12 -11.29
C GLU A 106 10.53 4.56 -11.44
N LEU A 107 9.70 4.25 -10.44
CA LEU A 107 8.30 4.70 -10.38
C LEU A 107 8.22 6.07 -9.72
N ARG A 108 8.03 7.11 -10.54
CA ARG A 108 8.03 8.51 -10.11
C ARG A 108 6.66 9.08 -9.78
N GLY A 109 5.60 8.28 -9.66
CA GLY A 109 4.25 8.80 -9.37
C GLY A 109 3.62 9.61 -10.50
N PHE A 110 2.69 10.49 -10.16
CA PHE A 110 1.84 11.25 -11.09
C PHE A 110 2.40 12.63 -11.44
N ASN A 111 2.40 12.96 -12.73
CA ASN A 111 2.51 14.34 -13.18
C ASN A 111 1.19 15.12 -12.95
N ASP A 112 1.20 16.42 -13.18
CA ASP A 112 0.05 17.29 -12.88
C ASP A 112 -1.22 16.92 -13.66
N ALA A 113 -1.09 16.52 -14.93
CA ALA A 113 -2.24 16.07 -15.73
C ALA A 113 -2.82 14.75 -15.19
N GLN A 114 -1.96 13.81 -14.79
CA GLN A 114 -2.35 12.52 -14.22
C GLN A 114 -3.03 12.67 -12.85
N LYS A 115 -2.64 13.67 -12.04
CA LYS A 115 -3.35 13.99 -10.79
C LYS A 115 -4.81 14.34 -11.07
N GLU A 116 -5.07 15.23 -12.02
CA GLU A 116 -6.44 15.59 -12.39
C GLU A 116 -7.21 14.41 -12.99
N GLU A 117 -6.56 13.65 -13.87
CA GLU A 117 -7.14 12.47 -14.49
C GLU A 117 -7.58 11.43 -13.45
N TYR A 118 -6.77 11.24 -12.40
CA TYR A 118 -7.13 10.37 -11.27
C TYR A 118 -8.45 10.79 -10.64
N PHE A 119 -8.59 12.07 -10.27
CA PHE A 119 -9.81 12.55 -9.61
C PHE A 119 -11.02 12.48 -10.54
N LYS A 120 -10.86 12.83 -11.82
CA LYS A 120 -11.92 12.72 -12.84
C LYS A 120 -12.38 11.26 -13.02
N LYS A 121 -11.46 10.30 -13.01
CA LYS A 121 -11.79 8.86 -13.12
C LYS A 121 -12.39 8.29 -11.83
N ARG A 122 -12.03 8.85 -10.67
CA ARG A 122 -12.45 8.35 -9.36
C ARG A 122 -13.90 8.69 -9.00
N PHE A 123 -14.45 9.76 -9.56
CA PHE A 123 -15.80 10.24 -9.26
C PHE A 123 -16.66 10.28 -10.51
N THR A 124 -17.85 9.68 -10.43
CA THR A 124 -18.85 9.74 -11.51
C THR A 124 -19.48 11.12 -11.64
N ASP A 125 -19.63 11.84 -10.52
CA ASP A 125 -20.12 13.22 -10.49
C ASP A 125 -19.00 14.20 -10.87
N GLU A 126 -19.11 14.78 -12.07
CA GLU A 126 -18.14 15.73 -12.61
C GLU A 126 -18.02 17.01 -11.77
N ASN A 127 -19.11 17.47 -11.14
CA ASN A 127 -19.09 18.67 -10.30
C ASN A 127 -18.33 18.40 -9.00
N LEU A 128 -18.56 17.23 -8.38
CA LEU A 128 -17.79 16.80 -7.22
C LEU A 128 -16.31 16.62 -7.56
N ALA A 129 -16.00 16.00 -8.71
CA ALA A 129 -14.63 15.84 -9.17
C ALA A 129 -13.94 17.20 -9.33
N LYS A 130 -14.62 18.17 -9.96
CA LYS A 130 -14.11 19.53 -10.16
C LYS A 130 -13.86 20.24 -8.83
N GLU A 131 -14.82 20.19 -7.90
CA GLU A 131 -14.70 20.81 -6.58
C GLU A 131 -13.51 20.26 -5.79
N ILE A 132 -13.28 18.93 -5.84
CA ILE A 132 -12.14 18.27 -5.19
C ILE A 132 -10.82 18.68 -5.86
N ILE A 133 -10.76 18.70 -7.19
CA ILE A 133 -9.56 19.12 -7.93
C ILE A 133 -9.21 20.58 -7.59
N ASP A 134 -10.19 21.47 -7.60
CA ASP A 134 -10.00 22.88 -7.29
C ASP A 134 -9.49 23.05 -5.84
N HIS A 135 -10.06 22.30 -4.90
CA HIS A 135 -9.60 22.31 -3.51
C HIS A 135 -8.15 21.82 -3.37
N VAL A 136 -7.79 20.70 -3.99
CA VAL A 136 -6.42 20.15 -3.96
C VAL A 136 -5.44 21.16 -4.57
N LYS A 137 -5.79 21.82 -5.68
CA LYS A 137 -4.95 22.84 -6.33
C LYS A 137 -4.79 24.11 -5.50
N GLN A 138 -5.80 24.54 -4.76
CA GLN A 138 -5.71 25.69 -3.86
C GLN A 138 -4.69 25.46 -2.74
N SER A 139 -4.50 24.21 -2.31
CA SER A 139 -3.49 23.85 -1.32
C SER A 139 -2.21 23.34 -1.99
N LYS A 140 -1.17 24.19 -2.05
CA LYS A 140 0.14 23.81 -2.60
C LYS A 140 0.70 22.52 -1.99
N SER A 141 0.55 22.34 -0.69
CA SER A 141 1.03 21.13 0.01
C SER A 141 0.30 19.87 -0.49
N LEU A 142 -1.03 19.89 -0.53
CA LEU A 142 -1.83 18.75 -1.01
C LEU A 142 -1.53 18.44 -2.47
N PHE A 143 -1.44 19.46 -3.32
CA PHE A 143 -1.16 19.31 -4.74
C PHE A 143 0.23 18.68 -5.00
N ILE A 144 1.25 19.09 -4.24
CA ILE A 144 2.59 18.49 -4.33
C ILE A 144 2.56 17.04 -3.86
N MET A 145 1.92 16.75 -2.73
CA MET A 145 1.86 15.38 -2.18
C MET A 145 1.10 14.41 -3.08
N CYS A 146 0.06 14.87 -3.78
CA CYS A 146 -0.69 14.09 -4.76
C CYS A 146 0.17 13.59 -5.94
N HIS A 147 1.43 14.00 -6.04
CA HIS A 147 2.42 13.32 -6.86
C HIS A 147 2.52 11.82 -6.54
N ILE A 148 2.39 11.42 -5.27
CA ILE A 148 2.35 10.01 -4.89
C ILE A 148 0.88 9.54 -4.95
N PRO A 149 0.55 8.49 -5.74
CA PRO A 149 -0.83 8.08 -5.97
C PRO A 149 -1.66 7.78 -4.71
N VAL A 150 -1.04 7.27 -3.64
CA VAL A 150 -1.74 7.00 -2.37
C VAL A 150 -2.31 8.29 -1.77
N PHE A 151 -1.64 9.44 -1.93
CA PHE A 151 -2.14 10.71 -1.44
C PHE A 151 -3.30 11.25 -2.28
N CYS A 152 -3.35 10.94 -3.59
CA CYS A 152 -4.55 11.20 -4.38
C CYS A 152 -5.76 10.44 -3.82
N TRP A 153 -5.59 9.16 -3.50
CA TRP A 153 -6.65 8.32 -2.94
C TRP A 153 -7.11 8.78 -1.55
N ILE A 154 -6.17 9.11 -0.66
CA ILE A 154 -6.48 9.66 0.67
C ILE A 154 -7.23 11.00 0.53
N SER A 155 -6.75 11.90 -0.33
CA SER A 155 -7.38 13.20 -0.60
C SER A 155 -8.79 13.06 -1.16
N ALA A 156 -8.97 12.20 -2.16
CA ALA A 156 -10.27 11.89 -2.74
C ALA A 156 -11.26 11.40 -1.67
N THR A 157 -10.84 10.43 -0.86
CA THR A 157 -11.69 9.81 0.17
C THR A 157 -12.12 10.80 1.25
N VAL A 158 -11.17 11.58 1.77
CA VAL A 158 -11.44 12.55 2.84
C VAL A 158 -12.31 13.70 2.33
N LEU A 159 -11.96 14.31 1.20
CA LEU A 159 -12.67 15.46 0.66
C LEU A 159 -14.09 15.07 0.23
N GLN A 160 -14.28 13.90 -0.39
CA GLN A 160 -15.61 13.37 -0.70
C GLN A 160 -16.48 13.30 0.56
N ASN A 161 -15.98 12.66 1.63
CA ASN A 161 -16.72 12.50 2.87
C ASN A 161 -17.05 13.83 3.57
N ILE A 162 -16.16 14.83 3.49
CA ILE A 162 -16.43 16.16 4.04
C ILE A 162 -17.52 16.87 3.24
N LEU A 163 -17.46 16.82 1.91
CA LEU A 163 -18.42 17.48 1.03
C LEU A 163 -19.82 16.85 1.11
N GLU A 164 -19.90 15.52 1.17
CA GLU A 164 -21.16 14.80 1.38
C GLU A 164 -21.80 15.19 2.72
N LYS A 165 -21.02 15.19 3.82
CA LYS A 165 -21.53 15.65 5.12
C LYS A 165 -22.01 17.10 5.12
N LYS A 166 -21.31 17.99 4.40
CA LYS A 166 -21.74 19.39 4.24
C LYS A 166 -23.09 19.48 3.53
N ARG A 167 -23.29 18.71 2.46
CA ARG A 167 -24.56 18.64 1.73
C ARG A 167 -25.70 18.07 2.59
N ASP A 168 -25.45 16.99 3.31
CA ASP A 168 -26.44 16.36 4.20
C ASP A 168 -26.88 17.31 5.33
N ASN A 169 -25.94 18.04 5.92
CA ASN A 169 -26.24 19.00 6.98
C ASN A 169 -27.03 20.21 6.45
N TYR A 170 -26.72 20.70 5.25
CA TYR A 170 -27.49 21.77 4.61
C TYR A 170 -28.96 21.34 4.38
N LEU A 171 -29.18 20.12 3.89
CA LEU A 171 -30.52 19.57 3.66
C LEU A 171 -31.32 19.42 4.96
N LYS A 172 -30.68 19.00 6.06
CA LYS A 172 -31.34 18.88 7.38
C LYS A 172 -31.70 20.24 7.99
N ASN A 173 -30.87 21.25 7.78
CA ASN A 173 -31.08 22.59 8.33
C ASN A 173 -32.21 23.37 7.62
N ASN A 174 -32.52 23.05 6.36
CA ASN A 174 -33.66 23.61 5.64
C ASN A 174 -35.01 22.95 6.02
N GLN A 175 -35.01 22.03 7.00
CA GLN A 175 -36.21 21.37 7.54
C GLN A 175 -36.44 21.67 9.03
N SER A 176 -35.59 22.47 9.67
CA SER A 176 -35.73 22.85 11.08
C SER A 176 -35.89 24.36 11.22
N ASP A 177 -37.06 24.80 11.70
CA ASP A 177 -37.34 26.19 12.04
C ASP A 177 -36.35 26.72 13.09
N ASP A 178 -35.95 27.97 12.86
CA ASP A 178 -35.13 28.89 13.67
C ASP A 178 -34.75 28.44 15.10
N ALA A 179 -33.52 27.93 15.28
CA ALA A 179 -32.75 28.04 16.55
C ALA A 179 -31.31 27.52 16.49
N PHE A 180 -30.88 26.78 15.46
CA PHE A 180 -29.55 26.13 15.43
C PHE A 180 -28.47 26.86 14.61
N LYS A 181 -28.65 28.16 14.38
CA LYS A 181 -27.78 28.97 13.51
C LYS A 181 -26.44 29.40 14.14
N THR A 182 -26.25 29.19 15.44
CA THR A 182 -25.14 29.81 16.22
C THR A 182 -23.95 28.89 16.54
N LEU A 183 -23.75 27.79 15.81
CA LEU A 183 -22.54 26.95 15.91
C LEU A 183 -21.87 26.67 14.55
N GLN A 184 -22.29 27.34 13.47
CA GLN A 184 -21.93 26.99 12.09
C GLN A 184 -20.99 27.98 11.37
N GLU A 185 -20.21 28.78 12.09
CA GLU A 185 -19.23 29.69 11.48
C GLU A 185 -17.81 29.09 11.28
N SER A 186 -17.57 27.82 11.63
CA SER A 186 -16.25 27.16 11.45
C SER A 186 -16.17 26.13 10.29
N ASN A 187 -17.10 26.14 9.34
CA ASN A 187 -17.19 25.07 8.31
C ASN A 187 -16.13 25.13 7.20
N THR A 188 -15.35 26.22 7.11
CA THR A 188 -14.12 26.32 6.31
C THR A 188 -12.88 25.84 7.05
N GLU A 189 -12.97 25.65 8.37
CA GLU A 189 -11.86 25.25 9.23
C GLU A 189 -11.67 23.72 9.27
N ASP A 190 -12.74 22.96 9.02
CA ASP A 190 -12.73 21.49 9.03
C ASP A 190 -12.30 20.86 7.68
N THR A 191 -11.90 21.67 6.70
CA THR A 191 -11.36 21.15 5.42
C THR A 191 -9.83 21.12 5.48
N PRO A 192 -9.20 19.93 5.37
CA PRO A 192 -7.78 19.77 5.64
C PRO A 192 -6.91 20.54 4.64
N LYS A 193 -5.96 21.32 5.15
CA LYS A 193 -4.97 22.07 4.36
C LYS A 193 -3.57 21.49 4.49
N THR A 194 -3.32 20.69 5.53
CA THR A 194 -2.02 20.08 5.83
C THR A 194 -2.09 18.56 5.78
N LEU A 195 -0.92 17.92 5.67
CA LEU A 195 -0.79 16.46 5.70
C LEU A 195 -1.30 15.87 7.01
N THR A 196 -0.94 16.49 8.14
CA THR A 196 -1.41 16.04 9.46
C THR A 196 -2.93 16.11 9.55
N GLN A 197 -3.54 17.20 9.08
CA GLN A 197 -5.00 17.30 9.02
C GLN A 197 -5.59 16.20 8.13
N MET A 198 -5.03 16.00 6.92
CA MET A 198 -5.45 14.93 6.02
C MET A 198 -5.43 13.55 6.69
N TYR A 199 -4.35 13.19 7.37
CA TYR A 199 -4.26 11.92 8.09
C TYR A 199 -5.22 11.84 9.28
N THR A 200 -5.42 12.93 10.02
CA THR A 200 -6.41 12.98 11.10
C THR A 200 -7.82 12.73 10.60
N HIS A 201 -8.24 13.40 9.51
CA HIS A 201 -9.54 13.17 8.90
C HIS A 201 -9.67 11.77 8.31
N PHE A 202 -8.60 11.28 7.67
CA PHE A 202 -8.57 9.93 7.12
C PHE A 202 -8.67 8.86 8.20
N LEU A 203 -7.95 9.00 9.31
CA LEU A 203 -8.05 8.10 10.46
C LEU A 203 -9.46 8.10 11.04
N ARG A 204 -10.07 9.29 11.21
CA ARG A 204 -11.46 9.42 11.64
C ARG A 204 -12.42 8.69 10.69
N PHE A 205 -12.22 8.83 9.37
CA PHE A 205 -12.99 8.11 8.37
C PHE A 205 -12.81 6.59 8.48
N GLN A 206 -11.58 6.09 8.61
CA GLN A 206 -11.30 4.65 8.74
C GLN A 206 -11.96 4.05 9.98
N ILE A 207 -11.93 4.75 11.12
CA ILE A 207 -12.61 4.32 12.35
C ILE A 207 -14.13 4.27 12.16
N GLN A 208 -14.71 5.26 11.46
CA GLN A 208 -16.14 5.24 11.15
C GLN A 208 -16.52 4.04 10.28
N GLN A 209 -15.71 3.72 9.27
CA GLN A 209 -15.97 2.59 8.38
C GLN A 209 -15.75 1.23 9.06
N SER A 210 -14.74 1.09 9.92
CA SER A 210 -14.50 -0.16 10.64
C SER A 210 -15.67 -0.49 11.57
N ARG A 211 -16.21 0.49 12.32
CA ARG A 211 -17.39 0.28 13.17
C ARG A 211 -18.63 -0.12 12.40
N ARG A 212 -18.87 0.49 11.23
CA ARG A 212 -19.97 0.06 10.36
C ARG A 212 -19.83 -1.40 9.95
N LYS A 213 -18.62 -1.83 9.63
CA LYS A 213 -18.33 -3.20 9.18
C LYS A 213 -18.43 -4.23 10.30
N TYR A 214 -17.95 -3.92 11.51
CA TYR A 214 -17.80 -4.90 12.59
C TYR A 214 -18.85 -4.79 13.70
N ASP A 215 -19.30 -3.58 14.04
CA ASP A 215 -20.25 -3.35 15.15
C ASP A 215 -21.70 -3.20 14.67
N GLY A 216 -21.92 -3.03 13.36
CA GLY A 216 -23.24 -2.78 12.76
C GLY A 216 -23.91 -1.47 13.21
N LYS A 217 -23.21 -0.63 13.99
CA LYS A 217 -23.75 0.62 14.56
C LYS A 217 -23.33 1.84 13.73
N TYR A 218 -24.32 2.67 13.38
CA TYR A 218 -24.09 4.02 12.85
C TYR A 218 -24.26 5.03 13.99
N THR A 219 -23.17 5.42 14.65
CA THR A 219 -23.17 6.59 15.54
C THR A 219 -22.43 7.74 14.86
N PRO A 220 -23.04 8.93 14.69
CA PRO A 220 -22.36 10.10 14.13
C PRO A 220 -21.15 10.52 14.98
N ASP A 221 -21.24 10.28 16.29
CA ASP A 221 -20.18 10.54 17.23
C ASP A 221 -19.20 9.36 17.29
N VAL A 222 -17.93 9.69 17.03
CA VAL A 222 -16.83 8.74 17.08
C VAL A 222 -16.30 8.81 18.50
N SER A 223 -16.82 7.99 19.40
CA SER A 223 -16.12 7.76 20.68
C SER A 223 -14.77 7.11 20.35
N TRP A 224 -13.68 7.87 20.51
CA TRP A 224 -12.32 7.41 20.24
C TRP A 224 -11.95 6.38 21.30
N ASP A 225 -11.69 5.15 20.89
CA ASP A 225 -11.02 4.20 21.78
C ASP A 225 -9.54 4.60 21.86
N LYS A 226 -9.24 5.48 22.82
CA LYS A 226 -7.90 6.04 23.03
C LYS A 226 -6.89 4.94 23.34
N ASP A 227 -7.32 3.89 24.06
CA ASP A 227 -6.44 2.79 24.46
C ASP A 227 -6.09 1.91 23.26
N ALA A 228 -7.06 1.62 22.39
CA ALA A 228 -6.82 0.89 21.15
C ALA A 228 -5.88 1.67 20.21
N ILE A 229 -6.12 2.97 20.01
CA ILE A 229 -5.28 3.81 19.15
C ILE A 229 -3.85 3.90 19.70
N LEU A 230 -3.71 4.11 21.02
CA LEU A 230 -2.40 4.14 21.66
C LEU A 230 -1.68 2.79 21.54
N SER A 231 -2.40 1.69 21.70
CA SER A 231 -1.84 0.33 21.58
C SER A 231 -1.39 0.03 20.14
N LEU A 232 -2.19 0.41 19.14
CA LEU A 232 -1.81 0.30 17.72
C LEU A 232 -0.60 1.19 17.40
N GLY A 233 -0.56 2.42 17.93
CA GLY A 233 0.58 3.32 17.78
C GLY A 233 1.86 2.76 18.41
N LYS A 234 1.77 2.20 19.62
CA LYS A 234 2.88 1.52 20.29
C LYS A 234 3.36 0.31 19.50
N LEU A 235 2.45 -0.51 18.98
CA LEU A 235 2.80 -1.67 18.16
C LEU A 235 3.52 -1.22 16.88
N ALA A 236 2.98 -0.24 16.15
CA ALA A 236 3.60 0.30 14.94
C ALA A 236 5.01 0.82 15.22
N PHE A 237 5.18 1.61 16.29
CA PHE A 237 6.47 2.13 16.71
C PHE A 237 7.47 1.00 17.02
N GLN A 238 7.08 0.02 17.82
CA GLN A 238 7.94 -1.13 18.15
C GLN A 238 8.35 -1.93 16.92
N GLN A 239 7.47 -2.07 15.92
CA GLN A 239 7.79 -2.78 14.68
C GLN A 239 8.71 -1.97 13.76
N LEU A 240 8.56 -0.64 13.74
CA LEU A 240 9.48 0.26 13.05
C LEU A 240 10.89 0.16 13.64
N GLU A 241 11.03 0.18 14.97
CA GLU A 241 12.33 0.02 15.65
C GLU A 241 13.01 -1.32 15.35
N LYS A 242 12.20 -2.38 15.19
CA LYS A 242 12.68 -3.74 14.88
C LYS A 242 12.96 -3.96 13.39
N LYS A 243 12.89 -2.93 12.54
CA LYS A 243 12.98 -3.01 11.06
C LYS A 243 12.01 -4.02 10.45
N GLN A 244 10.84 -4.18 11.08
CA GLN A 244 9.84 -5.14 10.60
C GLN A 244 8.98 -4.59 9.46
N CYS A 245 8.87 -3.26 9.38
CA CYS A 245 8.31 -2.48 8.29
C CYS A 245 9.24 -1.28 8.12
N ASP A 246 10.29 -1.36 7.31
CA ASP A 246 11.06 -0.13 7.04
C ASP A 246 10.14 0.79 6.21
N LEU A 247 9.75 1.94 6.77
CA LEU A 247 8.86 2.94 6.15
C LEU A 247 9.58 4.28 5.91
N LEU A 248 10.92 4.28 6.04
CA LEU A 248 11.79 5.43 5.80
C LEU A 248 12.88 5.06 4.81
#